data_AF-A0A372QQR8-F1
#
_entry.id   AF-A0A372QQR8-F1
#
_cell.length_a   1.000
_cell.length_b   1.000
_cell.length_c   1.000
_cell.angle_alpha   90.00
_cell.angle_beta   90.00
_cell.angle_gamma   90.00
#
_symmetry.space_group_name_H-M   'P 1'
#
loop_
_entity.id
_entity.type
_entity.pdbx_description
1 polymer ?
#
loop_
_entity_poly.entity_id
_entity_poly.type
_entity_poly.pdbx_seq_one_letter_code
_entity_poly.pdbx_strand_id
1 'polypeptide(L)'
;MISQMINELYITNIISSREFNNEEKIKSILQLFRVSFEDKQQMINDQANLISSQQKLIEIIVQKKNANENNTTNNIVNGNDLIKSNDITNIMNENNNGIKPLYKVFIGQLPPNIPIVQIKNHLNEIFGHVDSVYQLIPNSNYAFALFSNYESCQKAISRGNIKIQDKSFYIHNAHDRE
;
A
#
# COMPACT_ATOMS: atom_id res chain seq x y z
N MET A 1 -20.46 16.04 10.82
CA MET A 1 -21.09 17.33 11.19
C MET A 1 -20.59 18.49 10.33
N ILE A 2 -19.28 18.70 10.23
CA ILE A 2 -18.68 19.81 9.44
C ILE A 2 -19.03 19.76 7.94
N SER A 3 -18.92 18.59 7.29
CA SER A 3 -19.27 18.45 5.85
C SER A 3 -20.75 18.72 5.53
N GLN A 4 -21.65 18.44 6.48
CA GLN A 4 -23.08 18.67 6.30
C GLN A 4 -23.43 20.15 6.39
N MET A 5 -22.84 20.88 7.37
CA MET A 5 -22.97 22.33 7.48
C MET A 5 -22.37 23.08 6.29
N ILE A 6 -21.26 22.58 5.74
CA ILE A 6 -20.63 23.17 4.55
C ILE A 6 -21.54 23.01 3.33
N ASN A 7 -22.11 21.82 3.10
CA ASN A 7 -23.01 21.58 1.98
C ASN A 7 -24.29 22.44 2.05
N GLU A 8 -24.86 22.62 3.24
CA GLU A 8 -26.02 23.50 3.44
C GLU A 8 -25.71 24.95 3.07
N LEU A 9 -24.56 25.48 3.51
CA LEU A 9 -24.13 26.84 3.18
C LEU A 9 -23.91 27.03 1.66
N TYR A 10 -23.32 26.05 0.97
CA TYR A 10 -23.15 26.10 -0.48
C TYR A 10 -24.50 26.08 -1.22
N ILE A 11 -25.44 25.23 -0.79
CA ILE A 11 -26.78 25.16 -1.38
C ILE A 11 -27.53 26.48 -1.17
N THR A 12 -27.47 27.07 0.03
CA THR A 12 -28.07 28.38 0.33
C THR A 12 -27.50 29.47 -0.58
N ASN A 13 -26.18 29.51 -0.76
CA ASN A 13 -25.53 30.48 -1.65
C ASN A 13 -25.96 30.32 -3.12
N ILE A 14 -26.10 29.08 -3.61
CA ILE A 14 -26.57 28.81 -4.97
C ILE A 14 -28.03 29.29 -5.14
N ILE A 15 -28.90 28.98 -4.18
CA ILE A 15 -30.32 29.38 -4.23
C ILE A 15 -30.46 30.90 -4.22
N SER A 16 -29.70 31.58 -3.35
CA SER A 16 -29.74 33.03 -3.18
C SER A 16 -29.04 33.82 -4.29
N SER A 17 -28.21 33.18 -5.12
CA SER A 17 -27.53 33.86 -6.23
C SER A 17 -28.53 34.43 -7.24
N ARG A 18 -28.39 35.70 -7.59
CA ARG A 18 -29.20 36.36 -8.63
C ARG A 18 -28.63 36.17 -10.04
N GLU A 19 -27.43 35.63 -10.15
CA GLU A 19 -26.67 35.49 -11.40
C GLU A 19 -27.09 34.26 -12.20
N PHE A 20 -27.67 33.26 -11.54
CA PHE A 20 -28.09 32.00 -12.17
C PHE A 20 -29.62 31.94 -12.31
N ASN A 21 -30.07 31.42 -13.46
CA ASN A 21 -31.47 31.04 -13.62
C ASN A 21 -31.77 29.76 -12.80
N ASN A 22 -33.05 29.40 -12.68
CA ASN A 22 -33.46 28.25 -11.87
C ASN A 22 -32.87 26.92 -12.37
N GLU A 23 -32.67 26.76 -13.67
CA GLU A 23 -32.10 25.54 -14.25
C GLU A 23 -30.62 25.37 -13.85
N GLU A 24 -29.83 26.44 -13.97
CA GLU A 24 -28.41 26.44 -13.60
C GLU A 24 -28.20 26.25 -12.09
N LYS A 25 -29.12 26.79 -11.27
CA LYS A 25 -29.15 26.51 -9.83
C LYS A 25 -29.40 25.03 -9.54
N ILE A 26 -30.39 24.44 -10.20
CA ILE A 26 -30.72 23.01 -10.04
C ILE A 26 -29.52 22.14 -10.46
N LYS A 27 -28.89 22.43 -11.61
CA LYS A 27 -27.69 21.69 -12.07
C LYS A 27 -26.56 21.76 -11.05
N SER A 28 -26.29 22.95 -10.51
CA SER A 28 -25.22 23.15 -9.52
C SER A 28 -25.48 22.38 -8.22
N ILE A 29 -26.72 22.38 -7.73
CA ILE A 29 -27.12 21.62 -6.55
C ILE A 29 -27.02 20.11 -6.80
N LEU A 30 -27.48 19.63 -7.96
CA LEU A 30 -27.35 18.21 -8.33
C LEU A 30 -25.90 17.76 -8.44
N GLN A 31 -25.01 18.63 -8.95
CA GLN A 31 -23.59 18.33 -9.01
C GLN A 31 -22.97 18.16 -7.61
N LEU A 32 -23.37 18.98 -6.63
CA LEU A 32 -22.94 18.81 -5.24
C LEU A 32 -23.39 17.46 -4.67
N PHE A 33 -24.64 17.06 -4.91
CA PHE A 33 -25.14 15.76 -4.48
C PHE A 33 -24.39 14.60 -5.14
N ARG A 34 -24.08 14.72 -6.43
CA ARG A 34 -23.33 13.71 -7.18
C ARG A 34 -21.95 13.47 -6.57
N VAL A 35 -21.18 14.54 -6.35
CA VAL A 35 -19.84 14.44 -5.75
C VAL A 35 -19.92 13.83 -4.35
N SER A 36 -20.85 14.31 -3.51
CA SER A 36 -21.06 13.77 -2.16
C SER A 36 -21.44 12.28 -2.17
N PHE A 37 -22.20 11.83 -3.18
CA PHE A 37 -22.57 10.43 -3.33
C PHE A 37 -21.39 9.57 -3.78
N GLU A 38 -20.60 10.05 -4.74
CA GLU A 38 -19.39 9.38 -5.23
C GLU A 38 -18.37 9.18 -4.09
N ASP A 39 -18.13 10.20 -3.26
CA ASP A 39 -17.25 10.11 -2.10
C ASP A 39 -17.71 9.05 -1.09
N LYS A 40 -19.02 9.01 -0.80
CA LYS A 40 -19.60 8.01 0.09
C LYS A 40 -19.50 6.60 -0.49
N GLN A 41 -19.73 6.44 -1.79
CA GLN A 41 -19.60 5.14 -2.46
C GLN A 41 -18.15 4.64 -2.41
N GLN A 42 -17.17 5.53 -2.61
CA GLN A 42 -15.76 5.18 -2.49
C GLN A 42 -15.43 4.71 -1.07
N MET A 43 -15.89 5.43 -0.04
CA MET A 43 -15.67 5.03 1.36
C MET A 43 -16.29 3.65 1.67
N ILE A 44 -17.47 3.35 1.14
CA ILE A 44 -18.11 2.02 1.29
C ILE A 44 -17.26 0.93 0.63
N ASN A 45 -16.75 1.19 -0.58
CA ASN A 45 -15.90 0.23 -1.29
C ASN A 45 -14.61 -0.06 -0.51
N ASP A 46 -13.99 0.99 0.06
CA ASP A 46 -12.79 0.84 0.89
C ASP A 46 -13.07 0.00 2.15
N GLN A 47 -14.23 0.22 2.79
CA GLN A 47 -14.66 -0.59 3.92
C GLN A 47 -14.91 -2.06 3.54
N ALA A 48 -15.53 -2.32 2.38
CA ALA A 48 -15.76 -3.68 1.90
C ALA A 48 -14.43 -4.43 1.64
N ASN A 49 -13.44 -3.74 1.04
CA ASN A 49 -12.10 -4.30 0.83
C ASN A 49 -11.39 -4.62 2.15
N LEU A 50 -11.53 -3.75 3.14
CA LEU A 50 -10.98 -3.97 4.47
C LEU A 50 -11.63 -5.18 5.15
N ILE A 51 -12.97 -5.30 5.11
CA ILE A 51 -13.71 -6.43 5.67
C ILE A 51 -13.28 -7.73 5.00
N SER A 52 -13.15 -7.76 3.67
CA SER A 52 -12.68 -8.94 2.94
C SER A 52 -11.26 -9.35 3.39
N SER A 53 -10.38 -8.38 3.60
CA SER A 53 -9.03 -8.63 4.10
C SER A 53 -9.04 -9.19 5.52
N GLN A 54 -9.91 -8.68 6.39
CA GLN A 54 -10.10 -9.19 7.75
C GLN A 54 -10.66 -10.62 7.76
N GLN A 55 -11.60 -10.94 6.87
CA GLN A 55 -12.15 -12.30 6.72
C GLN A 55 -11.05 -13.30 6.35
N LYS A 56 -10.19 -12.97 5.39
CA LYS A 56 -9.03 -13.82 5.03
C LYS A 56 -8.07 -14.07 6.20
N LEU A 57 -7.83 -13.04 7.02
CA LEU A 57 -6.98 -13.19 8.21
C LEU A 57 -7.62 -14.11 9.24
N ILE A 58 -8.93 -14.00 9.46
CA ILE A 58 -9.68 -14.89 10.35
C ILE A 58 -9.57 -16.33 9.86
N GLU A 59 -9.74 -16.59 8.56
CA GLU A 59 -9.59 -17.92 7.97
C GLU A 59 -8.21 -18.53 8.23
N ILE A 60 -7.14 -17.76 8.06
CA ILE A 60 -5.76 -18.20 8.35
C ILE A 60 -5.61 -18.55 9.83
N ILE A 61 -6.14 -17.71 10.74
CA ILE A 61 -6.07 -17.95 12.19
C ILE A 61 -6.83 -19.23 12.56
N VAL A 62 -8.03 -19.43 12.01
CA VAL A 62 -8.84 -20.63 12.25
C VAL A 62 -8.15 -21.89 11.73
N GLN A 63 -7.59 -21.86 10.52
CA GLN A 63 -6.84 -22.99 9.96
C GLN A 63 -5.60 -23.31 10.81
N LYS A 64 -4.85 -22.28 11.25
CA LYS A 64 -3.65 -22.46 12.07
C LYS A 64 -3.98 -23.03 13.46
N LYS A 65 -5.13 -22.66 14.03
CA LYS A 65 -5.62 -23.24 15.29
C LYS A 65 -5.93 -24.73 15.14
N ASN A 66 -6.64 -25.12 14.08
CA ASN A 66 -7.02 -26.51 13.84
C ASN A 66 -5.82 -27.41 13.49
N ALA A 67 -4.77 -26.86 12.86
CA ALA A 67 -3.55 -27.62 12.56
C ALA A 67 -2.71 -27.97 13.82
N ASN A 68 -2.82 -27.16 14.88
CA ASN A 68 -2.02 -27.34 16.10
C ASN A 68 -2.64 -28.37 17.08
N GLU A 69 -3.91 -28.74 16.91
CA GLU A 69 -4.59 -29.76 17.73
C GLU A 69 -4.28 -31.21 17.28
N ASN A 70 -3.69 -31.41 16.09
CA ASN A 70 -3.46 -32.74 15.53
C ASN A 70 -2.04 -33.33 15.74
N ASN A 71 -1.12 -32.61 16.42
CA ASN A 71 0.29 -33.01 16.54
C ASN A 71 0.69 -33.59 17.92
N THR A 72 -0.26 -33.93 18.79
CA THR A 72 0.05 -34.49 20.13
C THR A 72 -0.23 -35.99 20.22
N THR A 73 0.13 -36.76 19.20
CA THR A 73 0.12 -38.23 19.31
C THR A 73 1.31 -38.84 18.58
N ASN A 74 2.12 -39.56 19.37
CA ASN A 74 3.16 -40.51 18.97
C ASN A 74 4.58 -39.93 18.84
N ASN A 75 5.18 -39.60 19.99
CA ASN A 75 6.63 -39.73 20.15
C ASN A 75 6.91 -40.80 21.20
N ILE A 76 7.00 -42.06 20.76
CA ILE A 76 7.74 -43.10 21.49
C ILE A 76 9.07 -43.25 20.78
N VAL A 77 10.10 -42.86 21.52
CA VAL A 77 11.53 -42.95 21.26
C VAL A 77 11.94 -44.39 20.90
N ASN A 78 12.76 -44.55 19.85
CA ASN A 78 13.95 -45.41 19.91
C ASN A 78 14.82 -45.37 18.65
N GLY A 79 16.13 -45.30 18.88
CA GLY A 79 17.10 -46.07 18.10
C GLY A 79 17.92 -45.34 17.05
N ASN A 80 19.01 -44.73 17.50
CA ASN A 80 20.35 -44.77 16.90
C ASN A 80 20.46 -44.71 15.36
N ASP A 81 20.81 -43.55 14.83
CA ASP A 81 21.73 -43.52 13.69
C ASP A 81 22.63 -42.28 13.73
N LEU A 82 23.93 -42.53 13.60
CA LEU A 82 25.00 -41.54 13.64
C LEU A 82 24.88 -40.59 12.44
N ILE A 83 24.65 -39.31 12.73
CA ILE A 83 24.79 -38.24 11.75
C ILE A 83 26.28 -38.10 11.39
N LYS A 84 26.64 -38.58 10.19
CA LYS A 84 27.90 -38.18 9.54
C LYS A 84 27.83 -36.68 9.25
N SER A 85 28.60 -35.91 10.02
CA SER A 85 28.91 -34.52 9.70
C SER A 85 29.53 -34.46 8.31
N ASN A 86 28.93 -33.67 7.40
CA ASN A 86 29.62 -32.75 6.47
C ASN A 86 28.80 -32.27 5.25
N ASP A 87 27.46 -32.34 5.23
CA ASP A 87 26.68 -31.69 4.15
C ASP A 87 25.33 -31.12 4.63
N ILE A 88 25.32 -30.26 5.64
CA ILE A 88 24.13 -29.45 5.99
C ILE A 88 24.57 -28.03 6.35
N THR A 89 25.13 -27.32 5.37
CA THR A 89 25.17 -25.85 5.42
C THR A 89 23.82 -25.30 4.96
N ASN A 90 23.16 -24.58 5.86
CA ASN A 90 21.99 -23.72 5.66
C ASN A 90 20.65 -24.40 5.39
N ILE A 91 20.14 -25.13 6.38
CA ILE A 91 18.68 -25.15 6.63
C ILE A 91 18.38 -23.95 7.53
N MET A 92 18.23 -22.76 6.93
CA MET A 92 17.60 -21.63 7.61
C MET A 92 16.08 -21.86 7.62
N ASN A 93 15.64 -22.56 8.66
CA ASN A 93 14.40 -22.34 9.40
C ASN A 93 13.29 -21.52 8.68
N GLU A 94 12.51 -22.16 7.79
CA GLU A 94 11.34 -21.57 7.10
C GLU A 94 10.06 -21.54 7.98
N ASN A 95 10.18 -21.32 9.29
CA ASN A 95 9.02 -21.30 10.20
C ASN A 95 8.98 -20.08 11.12
N ASN A 96 9.22 -18.91 10.56
CA ASN A 96 8.86 -17.64 11.20
C ASN A 96 7.72 -17.00 10.40
N ASN A 97 6.59 -16.70 11.06
CA ASN A 97 5.66 -15.64 10.65
C ASN A 97 6.36 -14.26 10.77
N GLY A 98 7.50 -14.12 10.11
CA GLY A 98 8.32 -12.91 10.12
C GLY A 98 7.69 -11.90 9.19
N ILE A 99 7.50 -10.67 9.67
CA ILE A 99 7.37 -9.51 8.79
C ILE A 99 8.56 -9.60 7.82
N LYS A 100 8.30 -9.92 6.55
CA LYS A 100 9.36 -9.95 5.54
C LYS A 100 10.02 -8.57 5.58
N PRO A 101 11.34 -8.46 5.80
CA PRO A 101 11.98 -7.17 5.91
C PRO A 101 11.72 -6.38 4.63
N LEU A 102 10.96 -5.29 4.75
CA LEU A 102 10.70 -4.38 3.66
C LEU A 102 11.88 -3.44 3.54
N TYR A 103 12.58 -3.50 2.41
CA TYR A 103 13.73 -2.65 2.15
C TYR A 103 13.24 -1.31 1.62
N LYS A 104 13.50 -0.25 2.39
CA LYS A 104 13.00 1.10 2.14
C LYS A 104 14.03 1.94 1.37
N VAL A 105 13.58 2.61 0.32
CA VAL A 105 14.38 3.60 -0.40
C VAL A 105 13.68 4.96 -0.41
N PHE A 106 14.47 6.02 -0.46
CA PHE A 106 14.01 7.38 -0.68
C PHE A 106 13.99 7.69 -2.18
N ILE A 107 12.92 8.34 -2.64
CA ILE A 107 12.76 8.83 -4.01
C ILE A 107 12.66 10.35 -3.95
N GLY A 108 13.59 11.06 -4.59
CA GLY A 108 13.62 12.52 -4.63
C GLY A 108 13.44 13.09 -6.04
N GLN A 109 13.09 14.37 -6.13
CA GLN A 109 12.77 15.06 -7.39
C GLN A 109 11.63 14.37 -8.16
N LEU A 110 10.62 13.90 -7.44
CA LEU A 110 9.43 13.35 -8.05
C LEU A 110 8.75 14.39 -8.95
N PRO A 111 8.43 14.03 -10.21
CA PRO A 111 7.79 14.95 -11.12
C PRO A 111 6.42 15.42 -10.61
N PRO A 112 6.16 16.74 -10.58
CA PRO A 112 4.80 17.23 -10.34
C PRO A 112 3.93 16.75 -11.51
N ASN A 113 2.75 16.21 -11.19
CA ASN A 113 1.76 15.65 -12.11
C ASN A 113 1.95 14.19 -12.53
N ILE A 114 2.87 13.42 -11.92
CA ILE A 114 2.91 11.97 -12.11
C ILE A 114 2.27 11.28 -10.90
N PRO A 115 1.17 10.52 -11.08
CA PRO A 115 0.55 9.77 -10.01
C PRO A 115 1.49 8.73 -9.40
N ILE A 116 1.46 8.57 -8.08
CA ILE A 116 2.29 7.60 -7.35
C ILE A 116 2.10 6.16 -7.85
N VAL A 117 0.91 5.81 -8.30
CA VAL A 117 0.63 4.49 -8.92
C VAL A 117 1.46 4.29 -10.18
N GLN A 118 1.65 5.32 -11.02
CA GLN A 118 2.49 5.23 -12.22
C GLN A 118 3.96 5.07 -11.84
N ILE A 119 4.42 5.76 -10.80
CA ILE A 119 5.78 5.59 -10.27
C ILE A 119 5.98 4.15 -9.79
N LYS A 120 5.04 3.59 -9.03
CA LYS A 120 5.10 2.19 -8.58
C LYS A 120 5.19 1.22 -9.77
N ASN A 121 4.32 1.38 -10.76
CA ASN A 121 4.32 0.51 -11.95
C ASN A 121 5.65 0.60 -12.71
N HIS A 122 6.20 1.81 -12.85
CA HIS A 122 7.47 2.00 -13.52
C HIS A 122 8.65 1.39 -12.75
N LEU A 123 8.67 1.50 -11.43
CA LEU A 123 9.68 0.83 -10.60
C LEU A 123 9.56 -0.70 -10.66
N ASN A 124 8.33 -1.22 -10.72
CA ASN A 124 8.05 -2.64 -10.92
C ASN A 124 8.66 -3.17 -12.22
N GLU A 125 8.51 -2.42 -13.32
CA GLU A 125 9.05 -2.79 -14.62
C GLU A 125 10.58 -2.84 -14.63
N ILE A 126 11.26 -1.93 -13.93
CA ILE A 126 12.71 -1.79 -13.99
C ILE A 126 13.42 -2.72 -12.99
N PHE A 127 12.90 -2.85 -11.76
CA PHE A 127 13.62 -3.52 -10.67
C PHE A 127 12.93 -4.79 -10.16
N GLY A 128 11.76 -5.11 -10.69
CA GLY A 128 10.90 -6.18 -10.17
C GLY A 128 10.01 -5.70 -9.03
N HIS A 129 9.37 -6.65 -8.34
CA HIS A 129 8.26 -6.38 -7.44
C HIS A 129 8.55 -5.36 -6.32
N VAL A 130 7.74 -4.30 -6.30
CA VAL A 130 7.66 -3.21 -5.33
C VAL A 130 6.34 -3.35 -4.58
N ASP A 131 6.41 -3.53 -3.26
CA ASP A 131 5.23 -3.72 -2.42
C ASP A 131 4.39 -2.44 -2.36
N SER A 132 5.05 -1.31 -2.09
CA SER A 132 4.37 -0.02 -1.98
C SER A 132 5.25 1.15 -2.37
N VAL A 133 4.60 2.22 -2.82
CA VAL A 133 5.19 3.55 -2.99
C VAL A 133 4.23 4.54 -2.35
N TYR A 134 4.72 5.42 -1.51
CA TYR A 134 3.89 6.37 -0.77
C TYR A 134 4.62 7.68 -0.48
N GLN A 135 3.85 8.76 -0.36
CA GLN A 135 4.34 10.06 0.09
C GLN A 135 3.90 10.30 1.53
N LEU A 136 4.79 10.81 2.37
CA LEU A 136 4.41 11.23 3.73
C LEU A 136 3.59 12.52 3.69
N ILE A 137 3.94 13.43 2.78
CA ILE A 137 3.24 14.69 2.55
C ILE A 137 2.58 14.59 1.16
N PRO A 138 1.26 14.73 1.05
CA PRO A 138 0.57 14.70 -0.25
C PRO A 138 1.16 15.74 -1.21
N ASN A 139 1.35 15.37 -2.48
CA ASN A 139 1.90 16.23 -3.53
C ASN A 139 3.31 16.77 -3.25
N SER A 140 4.06 16.15 -2.35
CA SER A 140 5.47 16.48 -2.15
C SER A 140 6.32 16.06 -3.37
N ASN A 141 7.52 16.60 -3.47
CA ASN A 141 8.48 16.23 -4.50
C ASN A 141 9.32 14.99 -4.13
N TYR A 142 8.86 14.20 -3.16
CA TYR A 142 9.53 12.99 -2.72
C TYR A 142 8.54 11.88 -2.36
N ALA A 143 9.02 10.65 -2.30
CA ALA A 143 8.28 9.48 -1.86
C ALA A 143 9.23 8.46 -1.23
N PHE A 144 8.65 7.39 -0.70
CA PHE A 144 9.38 6.20 -0.31
C PHE A 144 8.83 5.01 -1.08
N ALA A 145 9.71 4.08 -1.45
CA ALA A 145 9.33 2.79 -2.01
C ALA A 145 9.82 1.66 -1.10
N LEU A 146 8.98 0.63 -0.96
CA LEU A 146 9.26 -0.57 -0.20
C LEU A 146 9.42 -1.75 -1.15
N PHE A 147 10.56 -2.44 -1.04
CA PHE A 147 10.88 -3.62 -1.82
C PHE A 147 10.85 -4.86 -0.92
N SER A 148 10.25 -5.92 -1.46
CA SER A 148 10.19 -7.25 -0.87
C SER A 148 11.51 -8.02 -1.00
N ASN A 149 12.38 -7.58 -1.92
CA ASN A 149 13.65 -8.22 -2.25
C ASN A 149 14.81 -7.24 -2.05
N TYR A 150 15.83 -7.66 -1.31
CA TYR A 150 17.06 -6.90 -1.11
C TYR A 150 17.76 -6.60 -2.43
N GLU A 151 17.79 -7.57 -3.35
CA GLU A 151 18.45 -7.42 -4.65
C GLU A 151 17.79 -6.32 -5.50
N SER A 152 16.45 -6.29 -5.55
CA SER A 152 15.69 -5.25 -6.24
C SER A 152 15.94 -3.86 -5.63
N CYS A 153 16.02 -3.79 -4.29
CA CYS A 153 16.37 -2.56 -3.58
C CYS A 153 17.78 -2.08 -3.95
N GLN A 154 18.79 -2.96 -3.89
CA GLN A 154 20.17 -2.62 -4.24
C GLN A 154 20.32 -2.20 -5.72
N LYS A 155 19.59 -2.85 -6.64
CA LYS A 155 19.53 -2.42 -8.05
C LYS A 155 18.96 -1.01 -8.17
N ALA A 156 17.89 -0.69 -7.45
CA ALA A 156 17.28 0.64 -7.47
C ALA A 156 18.23 1.72 -6.95
N ILE A 157 18.92 1.46 -5.83
CA ILE A 157 19.91 2.37 -5.24
C ILE A 157 21.11 2.55 -6.17
N SER A 158 21.66 1.44 -6.70
CA SER A 158 22.83 1.46 -7.58
C SER A 158 22.56 2.16 -8.90
N ARG A 159 21.31 2.07 -9.39
CA ARG A 159 20.88 2.80 -10.59
C ARG A 159 20.86 4.30 -10.36
N GLY A 160 20.44 4.74 -9.19
CA GLY A 160 20.42 6.14 -8.76
C GLY A 160 19.38 6.97 -9.52
N ASN A 161 19.68 7.35 -10.77
CA ASN A 161 18.81 8.20 -11.59
C ASN A 161 17.90 7.38 -12.50
N ILE A 162 16.62 7.75 -12.52
CA ILE A 162 15.57 7.12 -13.33
C ILE A 162 14.82 8.19 -14.09
N LYS A 163 14.33 7.84 -15.28
CA LYS A 163 13.52 8.71 -16.13
C LYS A 163 12.16 8.11 -16.36
N ILE A 164 11.12 8.93 -16.21
CA ILE A 164 9.74 8.62 -16.59
C ILE A 164 9.19 9.82 -17.36
N GLN A 165 8.67 9.58 -18.58
CA GLN A 165 8.13 10.64 -19.46
C GLN A 165 9.09 11.84 -19.61
N ASP A 166 10.36 11.57 -19.92
CA ASP A 166 11.47 12.54 -20.04
C ASP A 166 11.83 13.34 -18.78
N LYS A 167 11.16 13.11 -17.66
CA LYS A 167 11.47 13.71 -16.36
C LYS A 167 12.30 12.75 -15.53
N SER A 168 13.33 13.29 -14.87
CA SER A 168 14.25 12.49 -14.07
C SER A 168 13.91 12.61 -12.58
N PHE A 169 14.09 11.52 -11.85
CA PHE A 169 14.04 11.45 -10.40
C PHE A 169 15.15 10.51 -9.90
N TYR A 170 15.52 10.62 -8.64
CA TYR A 170 16.62 9.83 -8.08
C TYR A 170 16.19 8.98 -6.89
N ILE A 171 16.90 7.86 -6.70
CA ILE A 171 16.69 6.88 -5.64
C ILE A 171 17.94 6.77 -4.79
N HIS A 172 17.78 6.88 -3.47
CA HIS A 172 18.84 6.72 -2.48
C HIS A 172 18.39 5.84 -1.30
N ASN A 173 19.35 5.40 -0.48
CA ASN A 173 19.05 4.76 0.79
C ASN A 173 18.15 5.66 1.64
N ALA A 174 17.05 5.11 2.15
CA ALA A 174 16.27 5.80 3.15
C ALA A 174 17.05 5.77 4.47
N HIS A 175 17.47 6.95 4.93
CA HIS A 175 18.05 7.09 6.26
C HIS A 175 16.91 7.43 7.22
N ASP A 176 16.84 6.75 8.35
CA ASP A 176 16.01 7.22 9.46
C ASP A 176 16.69 8.45 10.06
N ARG A 177 15.89 9.44 10.50
CA ARG A 177 16.43 10.56 11.25
C ARG A 177 16.90 10.01 12.61
N GLU A 178 18.21 10.05 12.84
CA GLU A 178 18.80 9.94 14.17
C GLU A 178 18.29 11.06 15.10
#